data_AF-A0A0Q8TE32-F1
#
_entry.id   AF-A0A0Q8TE32-F1
#
_cell.length_a   1.000
_cell.length_b   1.000
_cell.length_c   1.000
_cell.angle_alpha   90.00
_cell.angle_beta   90.00
_cell.angle_gamma   90.00
#
_symmetry.space_group_name_H-M   'P 1'
#
loop_
_entity.id
_entity.type
_entity.pdbx_description
1 polymer ?
#
loop_
_entity_poly.entity_id
_entity_poly.type
_entity_poly.pdbx_seq_one_letter_code
_entity_poly.pdbx_strand_id
1 'polypeptide(L)'
;MAAALGVAILLVGCANRAAQNRAIPEPLRAAFPPAVAPVERRPDAVIISSVWDGLAQAERDRLRLQYEAQVLRADAYGAIVDVQGVDRSTPGTTAGAHLGGAIAGAAYLDRGLRGGNYSVGGALAATLLGAAIGSAADRRPQSRFQFRYTVRQGDGEMRYVDEYTATPFRHSPGLCVRVPELTQVGQHVCSQTPESVRQRYLAVEWTPPAAAAPAVDGAATSAADAVPLAPANAAPGPVNSPPAKPVL
;
A
#
# COMPACT_ATOMS: atom_id res chain seq x y z
N MET A 1 -42.55 2.97 58.48
CA MET A 1 -41.11 2.91 58.16
C MET A 1 -40.97 2.96 56.65
N ALA A 2 -40.58 4.12 56.13
CA ALA A 2 -40.51 4.40 54.70
C ALA A 2 -39.03 4.31 54.26
N ALA A 3 -38.72 3.42 53.31
CA ALA A 3 -37.41 3.32 52.69
C ALA A 3 -37.53 3.78 51.23
N ALA A 4 -37.13 5.03 50.98
CA ALA A 4 -36.98 5.58 49.66
C ALA A 4 -35.68 5.04 49.04
N LEU A 5 -35.79 4.19 48.01
CA LEU A 5 -34.65 3.83 47.16
C LEU A 5 -34.59 4.80 45.98
N GLY A 6 -33.58 5.67 46.01
CA GLY A 6 -33.27 6.60 44.92
C GLY A 6 -32.72 5.87 43.70
N VAL A 7 -33.34 6.12 42.55
CA VAL A 7 -32.81 5.75 41.23
C VAL A 7 -31.92 6.89 40.76
N ALA A 8 -30.60 6.67 40.78
CA ALA A 8 -29.63 7.58 40.18
C ALA A 8 -29.60 7.33 38.66
N ILE A 9 -30.29 8.17 37.91
CA ILE A 9 -30.22 8.22 36.44
C ILE A 9 -28.93 8.95 36.06
N LEU A 10 -27.92 8.20 35.61
CA LEU A 10 -26.69 8.74 35.02
C LEU A 10 -26.98 9.15 33.57
N LEU A 11 -27.48 10.37 33.39
CA LEU A 11 -27.48 11.07 32.11
C LEU A 11 -26.04 11.47 31.78
N VAL A 12 -25.36 10.66 30.98
CA VAL A 12 -24.10 11.07 30.33
C VAL A 12 -24.47 12.09 29.24
N GLY A 13 -24.44 13.36 29.63
CA GLY A 13 -24.58 14.49 28.73
C GLY A 13 -23.43 14.51 27.72
N CYS A 14 -23.79 14.51 26.44
CA CYS A 14 -22.91 14.92 25.35
C CYS A 14 -22.55 16.40 25.55
N ALA A 15 -21.47 16.67 26.28
CA ALA A 15 -20.92 18.00 26.41
C ALA A 15 -20.37 18.44 25.05
N ASN A 16 -21.12 19.31 24.39
CA ASN A 16 -20.68 20.16 23.29
C ASN A 16 -19.37 20.85 23.71
N ARG A 17 -18.24 20.47 23.09
CA ARG A 17 -17.00 21.25 23.15
C ARG A 17 -17.20 22.51 22.30
N ALA A 18 -17.79 23.52 22.92
CA ALA A 18 -17.70 24.89 22.43
C ALA A 18 -16.22 25.30 22.41
N ALA A 19 -15.79 25.81 21.26
CA ALA A 19 -14.45 26.30 21.00
C ALA A 19 -14.03 27.35 22.03
N GLN A 20 -13.09 26.99 22.92
CA GLN A 20 -12.35 27.94 23.73
C GLN A 20 -11.22 28.53 22.88
N ASN A 21 -11.49 29.69 22.28
CA ASN A 21 -10.46 30.60 21.78
C ASN A 21 -9.65 31.12 22.97
N ARG A 22 -8.57 30.42 23.34
CA ARG A 22 -7.52 30.99 24.18
C ARG A 22 -6.55 31.75 23.28
N ALA A 23 -6.53 33.06 23.45
CA ALA A 23 -5.51 33.93 22.88
C ALA A 23 -4.12 33.45 23.37
N ILE A 24 -3.27 33.06 22.43
CA ILE A 24 -1.90 32.65 22.68
C ILE A 24 -1.05 33.93 22.82
N PRO A 25 -0.37 34.15 23.96
CA PRO A 25 0.55 35.26 24.10
C PRO A 25 1.81 35.05 23.24
N GLU A 26 2.09 36.05 22.40
CA GLU A 26 3.22 36.14 21.48
C GLU A 26 4.41 36.74 22.22
N PRO A 27 5.45 35.94 22.56
CA PRO A 27 6.78 36.31 22.08
C PRO A 27 7.71 35.10 21.95
N LEU A 28 7.60 34.32 20.87
CA LEU A 28 8.71 33.50 20.37
C LEU A 28 8.62 33.49 18.85
N ARG A 29 8.98 34.63 18.25
CA ARG A 29 9.31 34.75 16.83
C ARG A 29 10.65 34.06 16.62
N ALA A 30 10.68 32.74 16.84
CA ALA A 30 11.78 31.89 16.42
C ALA A 30 11.93 32.12 14.91
N ALA A 31 13.14 32.48 14.49
CA ALA A 31 13.47 32.65 13.10
C ALA A 31 12.96 31.44 12.33
N PHE A 32 11.95 31.66 11.47
CA PHE A 32 11.49 30.62 10.56
C PHE A 32 12.72 30.15 9.78
N PRO A 33 13.04 28.84 9.76
CA PRO A 33 14.11 28.36 8.91
C PRO A 33 13.85 28.87 7.49
N PRO A 34 14.89 29.26 6.74
CA PRO A 34 14.71 29.74 5.37
C PRO A 34 13.85 28.74 4.60
N ALA A 35 12.86 29.26 3.86
CA ALA A 35 11.96 28.45 3.06
C ALA A 35 12.80 27.49 2.21
N VAL A 36 12.75 26.19 2.54
CA VAL A 36 13.41 25.16 1.74
C VAL A 36 12.79 25.26 0.36
N ALA A 37 13.60 25.63 -0.63
CA ALA A 37 13.14 25.70 -2.02
C ALA A 37 12.46 24.38 -2.38
N PRO A 38 11.32 24.41 -3.10
CA PRO A 38 10.62 23.18 -3.45
C PRO A 38 11.58 22.26 -4.19
N VAL A 39 11.84 21.09 -3.62
CA VAL A 39 12.63 20.05 -4.28
C VAL A 39 11.84 19.61 -5.49
N GLU A 40 12.32 19.99 -6.67
CA GLU A 40 11.72 19.62 -7.95
C GLU A 40 11.80 18.08 -8.08
N ARG A 41 10.69 17.39 -7.85
CA ARG A 41 10.64 15.94 -7.90
C ARG A 41 10.70 15.49 -9.36
N ARG A 42 11.66 14.63 -9.67
CA ARG A 42 11.74 13.99 -10.97
C ARG A 42 10.56 13.03 -11.14
N PRO A 43 9.97 12.94 -12.34
CA PRO A 43 8.93 11.96 -12.61
C PRO A 43 9.46 10.53 -12.51
N ASP A 44 8.62 9.61 -12.04
CA ASP A 44 8.94 8.18 -11.97
C ASP A 44 8.99 7.55 -13.37
N ALA A 45 10.01 6.73 -13.61
CA ALA A 45 10.10 5.89 -14.80
C ALA A 45 10.28 4.42 -14.38
N VAL A 46 9.27 3.59 -14.65
CA VAL A 46 9.30 2.16 -14.33
C VAL A 46 9.75 1.39 -15.56
N ILE A 47 10.91 0.71 -15.47
CA ILE A 47 11.54 0.01 -16.59
C ILE A 47 11.94 -1.40 -16.16
N ILE A 48 11.64 -2.42 -16.96
CA ILE A 48 12.03 -3.81 -16.67
C ILE A 48 13.54 -4.01 -16.92
N SER A 49 14.17 -4.86 -16.11
CA SER A 49 15.63 -5.04 -16.11
C SER A 49 16.18 -5.49 -17.46
N SER A 50 15.51 -6.44 -18.12
CA SER A 50 15.92 -6.92 -19.46
C SER A 50 15.95 -5.81 -20.51
N VAL A 51 15.02 -4.86 -20.42
CA VAL A 51 14.98 -3.71 -21.32
C VAL A 51 16.04 -2.68 -20.93
N TRP A 52 16.20 -2.41 -19.64
CA TRP A 52 17.21 -1.50 -19.10
C TRP A 52 18.63 -1.90 -19.51
N ASP A 53 18.93 -3.20 -19.46
CA ASP A 53 20.24 -3.74 -19.83
C ASP A 53 20.51 -3.63 -21.33
N GLY A 54 19.46 -3.68 -22.15
CA GLY A 54 19.51 -3.48 -23.61
C GLY A 54 19.63 -2.03 -24.08
N LEU A 55 19.54 -1.04 -23.17
CA LEU A 55 19.79 0.37 -23.48
C LEU A 55 21.29 0.67 -23.53
N ALA A 56 21.69 1.61 -24.38
CA ALA A 56 23.05 2.11 -24.41
C ALA A 56 23.38 2.85 -23.10
N GLN A 57 24.66 2.87 -22.71
CA GLN A 57 25.09 3.52 -21.47
C GLN A 57 24.67 5.00 -21.42
N ALA A 58 24.85 5.73 -22.53
CA ALA A 58 24.43 7.13 -22.66
C ALA A 58 22.91 7.31 -22.49
N GLU A 59 22.09 6.37 -22.96
CA GLU A 59 20.63 6.39 -22.78
C GLU A 59 20.27 6.19 -21.31
N ARG A 60 20.90 5.23 -20.62
CA ARG A 60 20.69 5.00 -19.19
C ARG A 60 21.09 6.20 -18.34
N ASP A 61 22.22 6.83 -18.65
CA ASP A 61 22.69 8.02 -17.93
C ASP A 61 21.73 9.19 -18.15
N ARG A 62 21.22 9.37 -19.37
CA ARG A 62 20.16 10.36 -19.66
C ARG A 62 18.88 10.09 -18.86
N LEU A 63 18.41 8.84 -18.79
CA LEU A 63 17.23 8.48 -18.00
C LEU A 63 17.41 8.77 -16.50
N ARG A 64 18.60 8.49 -15.94
CA ARG A 64 18.91 8.76 -14.52
C ARG A 64 18.96 10.24 -14.17
N LEU A 65 19.29 11.09 -15.13
CA LEU A 65 19.26 12.55 -14.94
C LEU A 65 17.82 13.08 -14.93
N GLN A 66 16.99 12.57 -15.84
CA GLN A 66 15.64 13.09 -16.11
C GLN A 66 14.55 12.52 -15.21
N TYR A 67 14.67 11.24 -14.85
CA TYR A 67 13.63 10.48 -14.18
C TYR A 67 14.17 9.82 -12.91
N GLU A 68 13.26 9.51 -11.99
CA GLU A 68 13.52 8.53 -10.94
C GLU A 68 13.30 7.12 -11.52
N ALA A 69 14.37 6.57 -12.11
CA ALA A 69 14.32 5.28 -12.79
C ALA A 69 14.22 4.12 -11.79
N GLN A 70 13.04 3.49 -11.74
CA GLN A 70 12.79 2.28 -10.98
C GLN A 70 12.95 1.07 -11.89
N VAL A 71 14.06 0.35 -11.73
CA VAL A 71 14.34 -0.87 -12.51
C VAL A 71 13.70 -2.08 -11.84
N LEU A 72 12.71 -2.69 -12.49
CA LEU A 72 12.02 -3.88 -12.00
C LEU A 72 12.70 -5.15 -12.50
N ARG A 73 13.04 -6.04 -11.58
CA ARG A 73 13.50 -7.39 -11.89
C ARG A 73 12.36 -8.25 -12.43
N ALA A 74 12.69 -9.30 -13.20
CA ALA A 74 11.72 -10.24 -13.78
C ALA A 74 10.76 -10.87 -12.75
N ASP A 75 11.22 -11.07 -11.52
CA ASP A 75 10.45 -11.64 -10.40
C ASP A 75 9.57 -10.62 -9.65
N ALA A 76 9.77 -9.33 -9.88
CA ALA A 76 9.08 -8.23 -9.19
C ALA A 76 7.84 -7.71 -9.93
N TYR A 77 7.55 -8.22 -11.12
CA TYR A 77 6.35 -7.87 -11.89
C TYR A 77 5.78 -9.07 -12.62
N GLY A 78 4.52 -8.98 -13.01
CA GLY A 78 3.89 -9.99 -13.85
C GLY A 78 2.48 -9.63 -14.26
N ALA A 79 1.91 -10.43 -15.16
CA ALA A 79 0.52 -10.31 -15.58
C ALA A 79 -0.34 -11.32 -14.83
N ILE A 80 -1.49 -10.88 -14.32
CA ILE A 80 -2.46 -11.79 -13.70
C ILE A 80 -3.05 -12.69 -14.79
N VAL A 81 -2.95 -14.00 -14.63
CA VAL A 81 -3.50 -14.98 -15.59
C VAL A 81 -4.84 -15.51 -15.12
N ASP A 82 -4.96 -15.79 -13.83
CA ASP A 82 -6.18 -16.33 -13.21
C ASP A 82 -6.36 -15.77 -11.80
N VAL A 83 -7.61 -15.72 -11.33
CA VAL A 83 -7.96 -15.29 -9.98
C VAL A 83 -9.06 -16.16 -9.41
N GLN A 84 -8.77 -16.81 -8.28
CA GLN A 84 -9.72 -17.63 -7.55
C GLN A 84 -10.09 -16.94 -6.25
N GLY A 85 -11.39 -16.75 -6.00
CA GLY A 85 -11.89 -16.08 -4.81
C GLY A 85 -12.70 -17.00 -3.92
N VAL A 86 -12.49 -16.90 -2.61
CA VAL A 86 -13.29 -17.59 -1.60
C VAL A 86 -13.80 -16.56 -0.58
N ASP A 87 -15.10 -16.63 -0.29
CA ASP A 87 -15.68 -15.88 0.82
C ASP A 87 -15.30 -16.52 2.15
N ARG A 88 -14.59 -15.76 2.99
CA ARG A 88 -14.16 -16.13 4.34
C ARG A 88 -14.90 -15.31 5.39
N SER A 89 -16.00 -14.67 5.01
CA SER A 89 -16.79 -13.83 5.91
C SER A 89 -17.45 -14.68 6.99
N THR A 90 -17.47 -14.15 8.20
CA THR A 90 -18.18 -14.77 9.33
C THR A 90 -19.48 -14.03 9.56
N PRO A 91 -20.64 -14.70 9.53
CA PRO A 91 -21.90 -14.07 9.87
C PRO A 91 -21.89 -13.63 11.34
N GLY A 92 -22.60 -12.55 11.64
CA GLY A 92 -22.83 -12.14 13.03
C GLY A 92 -23.78 -13.11 13.74
N THR A 93 -23.74 -13.14 15.06
CA THR A 93 -24.72 -13.89 15.87
C THR A 93 -25.68 -12.92 16.55
N THR A 94 -26.89 -13.38 16.82
CA THR A 94 -27.87 -12.67 17.68
C THR A 94 -28.30 -13.52 18.88
N ALA A 95 -27.62 -14.66 19.09
CA ALA A 95 -27.96 -15.64 20.12
C ALA A 95 -27.87 -15.04 21.53
N GLY A 96 -26.91 -14.14 21.77
CA GLY A 96 -26.76 -13.43 23.03
C GLY A 96 -27.97 -12.54 23.31
N ALA A 97 -28.37 -11.72 22.34
CA ALA A 97 -29.56 -10.88 22.48
C ALA A 97 -30.85 -11.70 22.71
N HIS A 98 -31.06 -12.78 21.96
CA HIS A 98 -32.23 -13.64 22.14
C HIS A 98 -32.24 -14.32 23.52
N LEU A 99 -31.10 -14.86 23.96
CA LEU A 99 -30.97 -15.54 25.24
C LEU A 99 -31.13 -14.55 26.42
N GLY A 100 -30.50 -13.39 26.35
CA GLY A 100 -30.61 -12.36 27.39
C GLY A 100 -32.04 -11.83 27.52
N GLY A 101 -32.72 -11.61 26.39
CA GLY A 101 -34.12 -11.21 26.38
C GLY A 101 -35.05 -12.29 26.97
N ALA A 102 -34.84 -13.55 26.60
CA ALA A 102 -35.62 -14.67 27.13
C ALA A 102 -35.43 -14.84 28.65
N ILE A 103 -34.19 -14.78 29.15
CA ILE A 103 -33.89 -14.89 30.59
C ILE A 103 -34.51 -13.73 31.37
N ALA A 104 -34.33 -12.49 30.91
CA ALA A 104 -34.87 -11.33 31.61
C ALA A 104 -36.40 -11.29 31.59
N GLY A 105 -37.02 -11.68 30.47
CA GLY A 105 -38.47 -11.82 30.37
C GLY A 105 -39.01 -12.90 31.31
N ALA A 106 -38.38 -14.08 31.35
CA ALA A 106 -38.76 -15.16 32.25
C ALA A 106 -38.61 -14.75 33.73
N ALA A 107 -37.51 -14.08 34.09
CA ALA A 107 -37.28 -13.58 35.45
C ALA A 107 -38.31 -12.52 35.86
N TYR A 108 -38.72 -11.64 34.94
CA TYR A 108 -39.78 -10.67 35.20
C TYR A 108 -41.14 -11.34 35.40
N LEU A 109 -41.48 -12.32 34.55
CA LEU A 109 -42.73 -13.09 34.66
C LEU A 109 -42.79 -13.89 35.98
N ASP A 110 -41.71 -14.56 36.38
CA ASP A 110 -41.63 -15.28 37.65
C ASP A 110 -41.87 -14.33 38.85
N ARG A 111 -41.28 -13.13 38.82
CA ARG A 111 -41.53 -12.11 39.85
C ARG A 111 -43.00 -11.64 39.87
N GLY A 112 -43.62 -11.48 38.71
CA GLY A 112 -45.05 -11.14 38.62
C GLY A 112 -45.96 -12.22 39.22
N LEU A 113 -45.68 -13.49 38.93
CA LEU A 113 -46.48 -14.62 39.42
C LEU A 113 -46.35 -14.85 40.94
N ARG A 114 -45.21 -14.48 41.55
CA ARG A 114 -44.96 -14.59 43.00
C ARG A 114 -45.55 -13.43 43.83
N GLY A 115 -46.50 -12.69 43.29
CA GLY A 115 -47.19 -11.59 43.99
C GLY A 115 -46.61 -10.20 43.75
N GLY A 116 -45.78 -10.02 42.71
CA GLY A 116 -45.32 -8.71 42.26
C GLY A 116 -46.30 -8.01 41.30
N ASN A 117 -46.11 -6.71 41.06
CA ASN A 117 -46.91 -5.97 40.08
C ASN A 117 -46.51 -6.36 38.65
N TYR A 118 -47.33 -7.15 37.98
CA TYR A 118 -47.17 -7.43 36.55
C TYR A 118 -47.68 -6.27 35.71
N SER A 119 -46.90 -5.90 34.71
CA SER A 119 -47.32 -5.00 33.63
C SER A 119 -46.69 -5.44 32.32
N VAL A 120 -47.45 -5.34 31.24
CA VAL A 120 -46.99 -5.66 29.87
C VAL A 120 -45.79 -4.77 29.49
N GLY A 121 -45.84 -3.48 29.85
CA GLY A 121 -44.73 -2.55 29.61
C GLY A 121 -43.45 -2.95 30.33
N GLY A 122 -43.54 -3.39 31.59
CA GLY A 122 -42.37 -3.85 32.33
C GLY A 122 -41.78 -5.16 31.80
N ALA A 123 -42.62 -6.07 31.28
CA ALA A 123 -42.15 -7.29 30.64
C ALA A 123 -41.35 -6.99 29.37
N LEU A 124 -41.85 -6.08 28.52
CA LEU A 124 -41.14 -5.61 27.33
C LEU A 124 -39.85 -4.87 27.68
N ALA A 125 -39.86 -4.00 28.69
CA ALA A 125 -38.66 -3.29 29.13
C ALA A 125 -37.60 -4.27 29.65
N ALA A 126 -38.00 -5.30 30.40
CA ALA A 126 -37.11 -6.34 30.89
C ALA A 126 -36.52 -7.17 29.74
N THR A 127 -37.32 -7.59 28.75
CA THR A 127 -36.81 -8.35 27.60
C THR A 127 -35.87 -7.51 26.74
N LEU A 128 -36.16 -6.23 26.51
CA LEU A 128 -35.28 -5.33 25.76
C LEU A 128 -33.96 -5.07 26.51
N LEU A 129 -34.01 -4.85 27.82
CA LEU A 129 -32.80 -4.67 28.64
C LEU A 129 -31.97 -5.96 28.67
N GLY A 130 -32.62 -7.10 28.86
CA GLY A 130 -31.98 -8.40 28.81
C GLY A 130 -31.34 -8.67 27.45
N ALA A 131 -32.03 -8.33 26.36
CA ALA A 131 -31.49 -8.46 25.01
C ALA A 131 -30.31 -7.52 24.77
N ALA A 132 -30.36 -6.28 25.28
CA ALA A 132 -29.25 -5.35 25.19
C ALA A 132 -28.01 -5.86 25.95
N ILE A 133 -28.18 -6.36 27.17
CA ILE A 133 -27.09 -6.95 27.95
C ILE A 133 -26.58 -8.23 27.28
N GLY A 134 -27.48 -9.09 26.81
CA GLY A 134 -27.16 -10.33 26.11
C GLY A 134 -26.42 -10.10 24.80
N SER A 135 -26.68 -8.98 24.10
CA SER A 135 -26.01 -8.64 22.85
C SER A 135 -24.50 -8.40 23.00
N ALA A 136 -24.00 -8.21 24.22
CA ALA A 136 -22.56 -8.18 24.48
C ALA A 136 -21.87 -9.54 24.20
N ALA A 137 -22.61 -10.65 24.25
CA ALA A 137 -22.11 -11.97 23.87
C ALA A 137 -22.23 -12.27 22.37
N ASP A 138 -22.79 -11.33 21.58
CA ASP A 138 -22.93 -11.50 20.15
C ASP A 138 -21.64 -11.21 19.39
N ARG A 139 -21.35 -12.06 18.41
CA ARG A 139 -20.23 -11.85 17.49
C ARG A 139 -20.67 -10.91 16.38
N ARG A 140 -19.84 -9.89 16.13
CA ARG A 140 -20.05 -8.97 15.01
C ARG A 140 -19.79 -9.70 13.68
N PRO A 141 -20.57 -9.42 12.63
CA PRO A 141 -20.26 -9.91 11.30
C PRO A 141 -18.90 -9.35 10.86
N GLN A 142 -18.10 -10.18 10.19
CA GLN A 142 -16.83 -9.76 9.61
C GLN A 142 -16.82 -10.15 8.15
N SER A 143 -16.71 -9.18 7.26
CA SER A 143 -16.53 -9.41 5.83
C SER A 143 -15.05 -9.64 5.55
N ARG A 144 -14.72 -10.82 5.00
CA ARG A 144 -13.34 -11.18 4.65
C ARG A 144 -13.36 -12.05 3.41
N PHE A 145 -12.63 -11.64 2.40
CA PHE A 145 -12.46 -12.38 1.15
C PHE A 145 -11.01 -12.76 1.00
N GLN A 146 -10.77 -13.97 0.49
CA GLN A 146 -9.44 -14.48 0.15
C GLN A 146 -9.38 -14.65 -1.36
N PHE A 147 -8.42 -13.99 -2.00
CA PHE A 147 -8.16 -14.15 -3.44
C PHE A 147 -6.79 -14.79 -3.64
N ARG A 148 -6.74 -15.86 -4.43
CA ARG A 148 -5.51 -16.47 -4.91
C ARG A 148 -5.31 -16.05 -6.37
N TYR A 149 -4.29 -15.24 -6.59
CA TYR A 149 -3.88 -14.78 -7.91
C TYR A 149 -2.81 -15.72 -8.47
N THR A 150 -3.00 -16.13 -9.72
CA THR A 150 -1.96 -16.79 -10.50
C THR A 150 -1.32 -15.74 -11.40
N VAL A 151 -0.08 -15.37 -11.12
CA VAL A 151 0.66 -14.33 -11.83
C VAL A 151 1.74 -14.97 -12.69
N ARG A 152 1.76 -14.65 -13.98
CA ARG A 152 2.87 -14.98 -14.87
C ARG A 152 3.92 -13.88 -14.79
N GLN A 153 5.06 -14.19 -14.20
CA GLN A 153 6.17 -13.26 -14.01
C GLN A 153 6.88 -12.96 -15.34
N GLY A 154 7.78 -11.97 -15.32
CA GLY A 154 8.51 -11.53 -16.51
C GLY A 154 9.42 -12.58 -17.13
N ASP A 155 9.85 -13.58 -16.34
CA ASP A 155 10.60 -14.76 -16.77
C ASP A 155 9.71 -15.88 -17.33
N GLY A 156 8.39 -15.75 -17.24
CA GLY A 156 7.41 -16.75 -17.63
C GLY A 156 7.05 -17.75 -16.53
N GLU A 157 7.64 -17.66 -15.34
CA GLU A 157 7.27 -18.49 -14.20
C GLU A 157 5.87 -18.11 -13.69
N MET A 158 5.13 -19.13 -13.23
CA MET A 158 3.79 -18.95 -12.66
C MET A 158 3.90 -18.94 -11.14
N ARG A 159 3.56 -17.81 -10.53
CA ARG A 159 3.59 -17.63 -9.08
C ARG A 159 2.19 -17.40 -8.51
N TYR A 160 1.91 -18.04 -7.39
CA TYR A 160 0.68 -17.83 -6.64
C TYR A 160 0.87 -16.76 -5.55
N VAL A 161 -0.06 -15.81 -5.50
CA VAL A 161 -0.08 -14.76 -4.48
C VAL A 161 -1.47 -14.75 -3.84
N ASP A 162 -1.51 -14.85 -2.51
CA ASP A 162 -2.77 -14.82 -1.76
C ASP A 162 -2.97 -13.42 -1.15
N GLU A 163 -4.12 -12.80 -1.41
CA GLU A 163 -4.53 -11.50 -0.87
C GLU A 163 -5.78 -11.66 -0.01
N TYR A 164 -5.82 -10.94 1.12
CA TYR A 164 -7.01 -10.87 1.98
C TYR A 164 -7.54 -9.45 2.01
N THR A 165 -8.81 -9.28 1.66
CA THR A 165 -9.47 -7.97 1.63
C THR A 165 -10.84 -8.04 2.28
N ALA A 166 -11.36 -6.89 2.70
CA ALA A 166 -12.72 -6.75 3.21
C ALA A 166 -13.76 -6.55 2.09
N THR A 167 -13.31 -6.34 0.85
CA THR A 167 -14.19 -6.09 -0.30
C THR A 167 -14.19 -7.29 -1.26
N PRO A 168 -15.31 -7.56 -1.96
CA PRO A 168 -15.39 -8.67 -2.92
C PRO A 168 -14.74 -8.35 -4.28
N PHE A 169 -14.06 -7.22 -4.40
CA PHE A 169 -13.46 -6.77 -5.65
C PHE A 169 -12.06 -7.35 -5.79
N ARG A 170 -11.81 -7.95 -6.95
CA ARG A 170 -10.53 -8.54 -7.33
C ARG A 170 -9.96 -7.80 -8.53
N HIS A 171 -8.65 -7.87 -8.70
CA HIS A 171 -8.02 -7.42 -9.94
C HIS A 171 -8.44 -8.33 -11.10
N SER A 172 -8.61 -7.74 -12.28
CA SER A 172 -8.97 -8.49 -13.49
C SER A 172 -7.76 -9.27 -14.04
N PRO A 173 -7.96 -10.47 -14.60
CA PRO A 173 -6.96 -11.13 -15.43
C PRO A 173 -6.51 -10.22 -16.58
N GLY A 174 -5.25 -10.34 -16.96
CA GLY A 174 -4.58 -9.53 -17.98
C GLY A 174 -3.95 -8.24 -17.45
N LEU A 175 -4.20 -7.84 -16.19
CA LEU A 175 -3.55 -6.66 -15.62
C LEU A 175 -2.09 -6.93 -15.24
N CYS A 176 -1.20 -6.00 -15.62
CA CYS A 176 0.17 -5.96 -15.13
C CYS A 176 0.24 -5.42 -13.69
N VAL A 177 0.89 -6.14 -12.79
CA VAL A 177 1.02 -5.81 -11.37
C VAL A 177 2.45 -6.01 -10.86
N ARG A 178 2.79 -5.34 -9.77
CA ARG A 178 4.00 -5.65 -8.98
C ARG A 178 3.75 -6.84 -8.07
N VAL A 179 4.77 -7.65 -7.87
CA VAL A 179 4.73 -8.83 -7.00
C VAL A 179 5.73 -8.61 -5.86
N PRO A 180 5.35 -8.86 -4.59
CA PRO A 180 4.12 -9.51 -4.11
C PRO A 180 2.93 -8.58 -3.80
N GLU A 181 3.07 -7.27 -3.91
CA GLU A 181 2.07 -6.32 -3.40
C GLU A 181 0.78 -6.26 -4.23
N LEU A 182 0.77 -6.86 -5.43
CA LEU A 182 -0.33 -6.83 -6.41
C LEU A 182 -0.77 -5.42 -6.80
N THR A 183 0.11 -4.43 -6.61
CA THR A 183 -0.18 -3.05 -7.00
C THR A 183 -0.15 -2.92 -8.53
N GLN A 184 -1.20 -2.31 -9.08
CA GLN A 184 -1.32 -2.11 -10.51
C GLN A 184 -0.17 -1.23 -11.04
N VAL A 185 0.50 -1.72 -12.07
CA VAL A 185 1.42 -0.92 -12.89
C VAL A 185 0.84 -0.71 -14.28
N GLY A 186 1.40 0.24 -15.03
CA GLY A 186 0.97 0.47 -16.39
C GLY A 186 1.15 -0.79 -17.25
N GLN A 187 0.16 -1.12 -18.08
CA GLN A 187 0.20 -2.33 -18.93
C GLN A 187 1.45 -2.43 -19.80
N HIS A 188 1.98 -1.28 -20.20
CA HIS A 188 3.20 -1.16 -20.97
C HIS A 188 4.43 -1.78 -20.31
N VAL A 189 4.44 -1.97 -18.98
CA VAL A 189 5.57 -2.58 -18.25
C VAL A 189 5.68 -4.07 -18.62
N CYS A 190 4.55 -4.78 -18.73
CA CYS A 190 4.54 -6.19 -19.09
C CYS A 190 4.80 -6.44 -20.58
N SER A 191 4.66 -5.42 -21.44
CA SER A 191 4.92 -5.50 -22.88
C SER A 191 6.07 -4.57 -23.32
N GLN A 192 6.98 -4.26 -22.41
CA GLN A 192 8.02 -3.26 -22.63
C GLN A 192 9.11 -3.81 -23.56
N THR A 193 9.60 -2.96 -24.45
CA THR A 193 10.73 -3.21 -25.35
C THR A 193 11.73 -2.05 -25.28
N PRO A 194 12.99 -2.24 -25.68
CA PRO A 194 13.95 -1.13 -25.76
C PRO A 194 13.44 0.03 -26.61
N GLU A 195 12.80 -0.26 -27.75
CA GLU A 195 12.27 0.74 -28.68
C GLU A 195 11.12 1.52 -28.05
N SER A 196 10.19 0.86 -27.34
CA SER A 196 9.09 1.54 -26.67
C SER A 196 9.57 2.42 -25.51
N VAL A 197 10.65 2.04 -24.81
CA VAL A 197 11.30 2.88 -23.80
C VAL A 197 11.95 4.11 -24.42
N ARG A 198 12.70 3.93 -25.52
CA ARG A 198 13.28 5.05 -26.27
C ARG A 198 12.20 6.02 -26.74
N GLN A 199 11.12 5.51 -27.33
CA GLN A 199 10.03 6.33 -27.82
C GLN A 199 9.29 7.06 -26.69
N ARG A 200 9.11 6.44 -25.52
CA ARG A 200 8.37 7.06 -24.42
C ARG A 200 9.20 8.07 -23.62
N TYR A 201 10.45 7.72 -23.30
CA TYR A 201 11.24 8.48 -22.33
C TYR A 201 12.38 9.27 -22.96
N LEU A 202 12.83 8.92 -24.16
CA LEU A 202 13.98 9.56 -24.82
C LEU A 202 13.59 10.39 -26.05
N ALA A 203 12.38 10.22 -26.58
CA ALA A 203 11.89 11.00 -27.71
C ALA A 203 11.65 12.48 -27.36
N VAL A 204 11.41 12.78 -26.09
CA VAL A 204 11.28 14.16 -25.63
C VAL A 204 12.67 14.75 -25.46
N GLU A 205 12.96 15.80 -26.23
CA GLU A 205 14.16 16.61 -26.05
C GLU A 205 14.07 17.28 -24.68
N TRP A 206 14.84 16.76 -23.73
CA TRP A 206 14.87 17.32 -22.39
C TRP A 206 15.87 18.46 -22.39
N THR A 207 15.37 19.67 -22.20
CA THR A 207 16.21 20.79 -21.82
C THR A 207 16.55 20.62 -20.34
N PRO A 208 17.83 20.51 -19.96
CA PRO A 208 18.19 20.51 -18.56
C PRO A 208 17.61 21.77 -17.91
N PRO A 209 16.95 21.69 -16.73
CA PRO A 209 16.67 22.89 -15.96
C PRO A 209 18.02 23.58 -15.80
N ALA A 210 18.11 24.84 -16.24
CA ALA A 210 19.37 25.58 -16.36
C ALA A 210 20.17 25.33 -15.09
N ALA A 211 21.16 24.44 -15.19
CA ALA A 211 21.93 24.04 -14.03
C ALA A 211 22.46 25.35 -13.47
N ALA A 212 22.20 25.62 -12.19
CA ALA A 212 22.86 26.70 -11.48
C ALA A 212 24.34 26.54 -11.84
N ALA A 213 24.84 27.45 -12.68
CA ALA A 213 26.13 27.31 -13.31
C ALA A 213 27.12 26.99 -12.19
N PRO A 214 27.98 25.96 -12.32
CA PRO A 214 29.04 25.80 -11.34
C PRO A 214 29.72 27.17 -11.26
N ALA A 215 29.75 27.75 -10.06
CA ALA A 215 30.48 28.98 -9.83
C ALA A 215 31.89 28.71 -10.35
N VAL A 216 32.22 29.31 -11.50
CA VAL A 216 33.52 29.17 -12.13
C VAL A 216 34.44 30.01 -11.27
N ASP A 217 34.94 29.40 -10.19
CA ASP A 217 36.07 29.94 -9.46
C ASP A 217 37.26 29.87 -10.41
N GLY A 218 37.58 31.02 -11.00
CA GLY A 218 38.72 31.20 -11.87
C GLY A 218 40.01 30.87 -11.12
N ALA A 219 40.56 29.68 -11.37
CA ALA A 219 41.94 29.37 -11.10
C ALA A 219 42.62 29.02 -12.44
N ALA A 220 43.20 30.06 -13.04
CA ALA A 220 44.17 29.93 -14.11
C ALA A 220 45.52 29.41 -13.56
N THR A 221 46.34 28.90 -14.48
CA THR A 221 47.76 28.46 -14.39
C THR A 221 47.98 26.97 -14.09
N SER A 222 48.84 26.22 -14.78
CA SER A 222 49.70 26.48 -15.93
C SER A 222 50.02 25.17 -16.66
N ALA A 223 50.28 25.30 -17.96
CA ALA A 223 50.92 24.31 -18.80
C ALA A 223 52.31 23.89 -18.26
N ALA A 224 52.63 22.61 -18.44
CA ALA A 224 53.93 22.04 -18.84
C ALA A 224 54.16 20.70 -18.11
N ASP A 225 53.92 19.58 -18.79
CA ASP A 225 55.05 18.75 -19.20
C ASP A 225 54.60 17.65 -20.18
N ALA A 226 55.28 17.66 -21.32
CA ALA A 226 55.17 16.67 -22.38
C ALA A 226 56.35 15.72 -22.23
N VAL A 227 56.11 14.40 -22.18
CA VAL A 227 57.13 13.37 -22.35
C VAL A 227 56.50 12.16 -23.09
N PRO A 228 57.24 11.47 -23.98
CA PRO A 228 56.73 11.04 -25.28
C PRO A 228 56.41 9.55 -25.42
N LEU A 229 55.88 9.22 -26.61
CA LEU A 229 55.67 7.89 -27.17
C LEU A 229 56.89 6.95 -27.03
N ALA A 230 56.61 5.66 -26.80
CA ALA A 230 57.36 4.57 -27.42
C ALA A 230 56.47 3.33 -27.68
N PRO A 231 56.77 2.49 -28.69
CA PRO A 231 55.84 1.54 -29.29
C PRO A 231 56.15 0.05 -29.03
N ALA A 232 55.18 -0.78 -29.43
CA ALA A 232 55.29 -2.16 -29.95
C ALA A 232 55.67 -3.31 -29.00
N ASN A 233 54.76 -4.31 -28.91
CA ASN A 233 54.97 -5.74 -29.17
C ASN A 233 53.62 -6.47 -28.99
N ALA A 234 52.96 -6.95 -30.05
CA ALA A 234 53.19 -8.23 -30.74
C ALA A 234 52.86 -9.46 -29.86
N ALA A 235 51.68 -10.08 -30.08
CA ALA A 235 51.54 -11.43 -30.61
C ALA A 235 50.07 -11.94 -30.57
N PRO A 236 49.58 -12.56 -31.65
CA PRO A 236 48.33 -13.31 -31.67
C PRO A 236 48.58 -14.78 -31.30
N GLY A 237 47.81 -15.32 -30.35
CA GLY A 237 47.74 -16.75 -30.07
C GLY A 237 46.47 -17.35 -30.66
N PRO A 238 46.53 -18.34 -31.56
CA PRO A 238 45.39 -19.20 -31.86
C PRO A 238 45.31 -20.31 -30.80
N VAL A 239 44.13 -20.91 -30.59
CA VAL A 239 43.90 -22.38 -30.60
C VAL A 239 42.45 -22.67 -30.19
N ASN A 240 41.78 -23.36 -31.12
CA ASN A 240 40.52 -24.09 -31.02
C ASN A 240 40.31 -24.87 -29.72
N SER A 241 39.07 -25.00 -29.26
CA SER A 241 38.51 -26.30 -28.89
C SER A 241 36.98 -26.40 -29.07
N PRO A 242 36.47 -27.56 -29.55
CA PRO A 242 35.08 -27.80 -29.99
C PRO A 242 34.14 -28.29 -28.84
N PRO A 243 32.83 -28.57 -29.09
CA PRO A 243 31.80 -28.63 -28.05
C PRO A 243 31.71 -29.98 -27.33
N ALA A 244 31.41 -29.93 -26.03
CA ALA A 244 31.02 -31.11 -25.26
C ALA A 244 29.52 -31.41 -25.41
N LYS A 245 29.25 -32.69 -25.64
CA LYS A 245 27.97 -33.37 -25.87
C LYS A 245 26.98 -33.29 -24.69
N PRO A 246 25.69 -33.60 -24.94
CA PRO A 246 24.67 -33.70 -23.90
C PRO A 246 24.85 -34.98 -23.07
N VAL A 247 24.46 -34.92 -21.80
CA VAL A 247 24.21 -36.09 -20.95
C VAL A 247 22.76 -36.01 -20.47
N LEU A 248 21.99 -36.99 -20.95
CA LEU A 248 20.74 -37.59 -20.46
C LEU A 248 19.65 -36.68 -19.88
#